data_AF-J4W806-F1
#
_entry.id   AF-J4W806-F1
#
_cell.length_a   1.000
_cell.length_b   1.000
_cell.length_c   1.000
_cell.angle_alpha   90.00
_cell.angle_beta   90.00
_cell.angle_gamma   90.00
#
_symmetry.space_group_name_H-M   'P 1'
#
loop_
_entity.id
_entity.type
_entity.pdbx_description
1 polymer ?
#
loop_
_entity_poly.entity_id
_entity_poly.type
_entity_poly.pdbx_seq_one_letter_code
_entity_poly.pdbx_strand_id
1 'polypeptide(L)'
;MSTFAQFTKWLRKKQIQIEVTFAVYMFTPWEKFAFYSIVFLLFSLTFIAAVLYLPHHITVLAGRVWYYINGDSIDVAASARGAIREVLTSGVLDATIPIVTAGAVDTPPPPVKAEL
;
A
#
# COMPACT_ATOMS: atom_id res chain seq x y z
N MET A 1 36.77 -3.10 -27.52
CA MET A 1 35.80 -4.21 -27.36
C MET A 1 34.49 -3.61 -26.86
N SER A 2 33.44 -3.53 -27.68
CA SER A 2 32.21 -2.82 -27.26
C SER A 2 31.48 -3.59 -26.16
N THR A 3 31.08 -2.90 -25.10
CA THR A 3 30.29 -3.44 -23.98
C THR A 3 28.96 -4.04 -24.47
N PHE A 4 28.36 -3.43 -25.49
CA PHE A 4 27.19 -3.95 -26.20
C PHE A 4 27.43 -5.32 -26.86
N ALA A 5 28.61 -5.58 -27.44
CA ALA A 5 28.94 -6.88 -28.01
C ALA A 5 29.11 -7.96 -26.93
N GLN A 6 29.55 -7.59 -25.72
CA GLN A 6 29.64 -8.53 -24.59
C GLN A 6 28.25 -8.84 -24.03
N PHE A 7 27.39 -7.84 -23.93
CA PHE A 7 26.01 -8.00 -23.46
C PHE A 7 25.18 -8.89 -24.40
N THR A 8 25.23 -8.66 -25.70
CA THR A 8 24.53 -9.49 -26.69
C THR A 8 25.03 -10.94 -26.70
N LYS A 9 26.34 -11.17 -26.53
CA LYS A 9 26.91 -12.52 -26.35
C LYS A 9 26.38 -13.19 -25.08
N TRP A 10 26.23 -12.44 -23.98
CA TRP A 10 25.68 -12.95 -22.73
C TRP A 10 24.19 -13.28 -22.85
N LEU A 11 23.39 -12.42 -23.48
CA LEU A 11 21.97 -12.68 -23.77
C LEU A 11 21.78 -13.94 -24.60
N ARG A 12 22.61 -14.15 -25.63
CA ARG A 12 22.54 -15.36 -26.46
C ARG A 12 22.76 -16.63 -25.62
N LYS A 13 23.70 -16.61 -24.66
CA LYS A 13 23.91 -17.73 -23.74
C LYS A 13 22.68 -17.98 -22.87
N LYS A 14 22.01 -16.92 -22.39
CA LYS A 14 20.79 -17.03 -21.59
C LYS A 14 19.61 -17.58 -22.39
N GLN A 15 19.46 -17.15 -23.64
CA GLN A 15 18.42 -17.68 -24.53
C GLN A 15 18.59 -19.19 -24.73
N ILE A 16 19.80 -19.65 -25.02
CA ILE A 16 20.09 -21.08 -25.21
C ILE A 16 19.84 -21.86 -23.91
N GLN A 17 20.21 -21.31 -22.76
CA GLN A 17 19.95 -21.95 -21.47
C GLN A 17 18.44 -22.11 -21.22
N ILE A 18 17.64 -21.10 -21.55
CA ILE A 18 16.17 -21.19 -21.46
C ILE A 18 15.64 -22.25 -22.43
N GLU A 19 16.16 -22.31 -23.66
CA GLU A 19 15.75 -23.32 -24.65
C GLU A 19 16.03 -24.75 -24.17
N VAL A 20 17.16 -24.98 -23.48
CA VAL A 20 17.54 -26.29 -22.93
C VAL A 20 16.75 -26.62 -21.65
N THR A 21 16.62 -25.69 -20.70
CA THR A 21 15.97 -25.96 -19.40
C THR A 21 14.46 -26.12 -19.51
N PHE A 22 13.80 -25.33 -20.37
CA PHE A 22 12.36 -25.44 -20.57
C PHE A 22 11.97 -26.42 -21.69
N ALA A 23 12.94 -27.16 -22.23
CA ALA A 23 12.77 -28.06 -23.38
C ALA A 23 12.09 -27.38 -24.59
N VAL A 24 12.16 -26.05 -24.69
CA VAL A 24 11.48 -25.25 -25.72
C VAL A 24 12.02 -25.56 -27.11
N TYR A 25 13.22 -26.13 -27.20
CA TYR A 25 13.79 -26.62 -28.45
C TYR A 25 13.01 -27.79 -29.09
N MET A 26 12.22 -28.54 -28.30
CA MET A 26 11.42 -29.67 -28.80
C MET A 26 10.03 -29.27 -29.25
N PHE A 27 9.57 -28.06 -28.92
CA PHE A 27 8.28 -27.57 -29.37
C PHE A 27 8.32 -27.17 -30.84
N THR A 28 7.22 -27.40 -31.54
CA THR A 28 7.08 -26.91 -32.91
C THR A 28 7.14 -25.37 -32.93
N PRO A 29 7.57 -24.75 -34.04
CA PRO A 29 7.74 -23.29 -34.11
C PRO A 29 6.49 -22.50 -33.74
N TRP A 30 5.30 -23.07 -33.98
CA TRP A 30 4.02 -22.48 -33.62
C TRP A 30 3.69 -22.61 -32.12
N GLU A 31 4.00 -23.74 -31.50
CA GLU A 31 3.84 -23.96 -30.05
C GLU A 31 4.80 -23.08 -29.23
N LYS A 32 6.02 -22.86 -29.74
CA LYS A 32 7.00 -21.94 -29.13
C LYS A 32 6.42 -20.52 -28.98
N PHE A 33 5.68 -20.04 -29.99
CA PHE A 33 5.02 -18.74 -29.94
C PHE A 33 3.93 -18.69 -28.85
N ALA A 34 3.10 -19.74 -28.76
CA ALA A 34 2.07 -19.84 -27.73
C ALA A 34 2.67 -19.84 -26.32
N PHE A 35 3.75 -20.60 -26.08
CA PHE A 35 4.44 -20.63 -24.78
C PHE A 35 4.98 -19.25 -24.39
N TYR A 36 5.68 -18.56 -25.29
CA TYR A 36 6.17 -17.21 -25.00
C TYR A 36 5.04 -16.20 -24.78
N SER A 37 3.90 -16.35 -25.46
CA SER A 37 2.74 -15.47 -25.26
C SER A 37 2.15 -15.61 -23.85
N ILE A 38 2.08 -16.84 -23.32
CA ILE A 38 1.58 -17.10 -21.95
C ILE A 38 2.55 -16.53 -20.93
N VAL A 39 3.85 -16.81 -21.07
CA VAL A 39 4.88 -16.25 -20.18
C VAL A 39 4.88 -14.73 -20.23
N PHE A 40 4.76 -14.15 -21.43
CA PHE A 40 4.67 -12.71 -21.62
C PHE A 40 3.41 -12.13 -20.96
N LEU A 41 2.26 -12.80 -21.08
CA LEU A 41 1.02 -12.37 -20.46
C LEU A 41 1.12 -12.39 -18.94
N LEU A 42 1.61 -13.49 -18.37
CA LEU A 42 1.82 -13.62 -16.92
C LEU A 42 2.84 -12.59 -16.41
N PHE A 43 3.94 -12.40 -17.14
CA PHE A 43 4.96 -11.42 -16.79
C PHE A 43 4.45 -9.99 -16.90
N SER A 44 3.70 -9.65 -17.95
CA SER A 44 3.10 -8.33 -18.14
C SER A 44 2.10 -8.02 -17.04
N LEU A 45 1.21 -8.96 -16.72
CA LEU A 45 0.26 -8.85 -15.61
C LEU A 45 1.00 -8.63 -14.28
N THR A 46 2.04 -9.44 -14.02
CA THR A 46 2.88 -9.31 -12.82
C THR A 46 3.66 -8.00 -12.81
N PHE A 47 4.12 -7.53 -13.96
CA PHE A 47 4.90 -6.30 -14.08
C PHE A 47 4.04 -5.09 -13.82
N ILE A 48 2.83 -5.04 -14.36
CA ILE A 48 1.87 -3.96 -14.09
C ILE A 48 1.45 -3.99 -12.62
N ALA A 49 1.18 -5.18 -12.08
CA ALA A 49 0.94 -5.34 -10.64
C ALA A 49 2.15 -4.89 -9.81
N ALA A 50 3.38 -5.24 -10.20
CA ALA A 50 4.59 -4.82 -9.50
C ALA A 50 4.77 -3.30 -9.59
N VAL A 51 4.67 -2.68 -10.76
CA VAL A 51 4.84 -1.23 -10.88
C VAL A 51 3.76 -0.47 -10.09
N LEU A 52 2.53 -0.99 -10.00
CA LEU A 52 1.44 -0.33 -9.27
C LEU A 52 1.46 -0.62 -7.76
N TYR A 53 1.76 -1.86 -7.36
CA TYR A 53 1.67 -2.35 -5.98
C TYR A 53 3.00 -2.30 -5.24
N LEU A 54 4.10 -2.58 -5.93
CA LEU A 54 5.42 -2.58 -5.32
C LEU A 54 5.82 -1.21 -4.75
N PRO A 55 5.58 -0.03 -5.35
CA PRO A 55 5.91 1.24 -4.67
C PRO A 55 5.12 1.43 -3.36
N HIS A 56 3.87 0.99 -3.31
CA HIS A 56 3.10 1.00 -2.07
C HIS A 56 3.71 0.06 -1.00
N HIS A 57 4.23 -1.11 -1.39
CA HIS A 57 4.88 -2.04 -0.47
C HIS A 57 6.30 -1.62 -0.05
N ILE A 58 7.07 -1.04 -0.98
CA ILE A 58 8.44 -0.59 -0.74
C ILE A 58 8.44 0.63 0.17
N THR A 59 7.45 1.52 0.11
CA THR A 59 7.36 2.68 1.02
C THR A 59 7.10 2.26 2.48
N VAL A 60 6.23 1.26 2.71
CA VAL A 60 6.02 0.68 4.05
C VAL A 60 7.29 0.00 4.58
N LEU A 61 7.98 -0.75 3.73
CA LEU A 61 9.21 -1.46 4.12
C LEU A 61 10.38 -0.49 4.34
N ALA A 62 10.51 0.54 3.50
CA ALA A 62 11.51 1.60 3.63
C ALA A 62 11.29 2.43 4.90
N GLY A 63 10.04 2.72 5.28
CA GLY A 63 9.73 3.39 6.55
C GLY A 63 10.20 2.57 7.77
N ARG A 64 10.06 1.24 7.71
CA ARG A 64 10.61 0.34 8.76
C ARG A 64 12.13 0.28 8.73
N VAL A 65 12.75 0.17 7.57
CA VAL A 65 14.23 0.15 7.45
C VAL A 65 14.82 1.49 7.90
N TRP A 66 14.15 2.60 7.61
CA TRP A 66 14.51 3.94 8.09
C TRP A 66 14.44 4.04 9.61
N TYR A 67 13.45 3.40 10.24
CA TYR A 67 13.33 3.31 11.70
C TYR A 67 14.51 2.55 12.34
N TYR A 68 15.00 1.48 11.70
CA TYR A 68 16.14 0.72 12.21
C TYR A 68 17.50 1.40 11.95
N ILE A 69 17.64 2.15 10.84
CA ILE A 69 18.89 2.83 10.48
C ILE A 69 19.09 4.14 11.26
N ASN A 70 18.02 4.90 11.53
CA ASN A 70 18.15 6.20 12.20
C ASN A 70 18.16 6.11 13.74
N GLY A 71 18.08 4.90 14.30
CA GLY A 71 18.58 4.62 15.65
C GLY A 71 17.96 5.42 16.79
N ASP A 72 16.78 6.03 16.61
CA ASP A 72 16.07 6.70 17.69
C ASP A 72 14.58 6.38 17.63
N SER A 73 14.08 5.97 18.78
CA SER A 73 12.72 5.56 19.06
C SER A 73 11.75 6.74 18.95
N ILE A 74 11.51 7.24 17.75
CA ILE A 74 10.25 7.97 17.49
C ILE A 74 9.23 6.90 17.18
N ASP A 75 8.71 6.32 18.26
CA ASP A 75 7.43 5.64 18.25
C ASP A 75 6.45 6.59 17.57
N VAL A 76 6.13 6.33 16.30
CA VAL A 76 5.18 7.15 15.52
C VAL A 76 3.82 7.17 16.25
N ALA A 77 3.52 6.17 17.09
CA ALA A 77 2.38 6.21 17.99
C ALA A 77 2.57 7.21 19.14
N ALA A 78 3.78 7.41 19.66
CA ALA A 78 4.11 8.44 20.65
C ALA A 78 4.15 9.85 20.05
N SER A 79 4.67 10.04 18.83
CA SER A 79 4.62 11.33 18.12
C SER A 79 3.19 11.71 17.72
N ALA A 80 2.38 10.73 17.26
CA ALA A 80 0.96 10.93 17.05
C ALA A 80 0.22 11.25 18.37
N ARG A 81 0.54 10.56 19.46
CA ARG A 81 -0.01 10.88 20.80
C ARG A 81 0.43 12.25 21.30
N GLY A 82 1.65 12.69 20.98
CA GLY A 82 2.18 14.01 21.30
C GLY A 82 1.42 15.11 20.55
N ALA A 83 1.25 14.95 19.24
CA ALA A 83 0.48 15.88 18.41
C ALA A 83 -1.01 15.94 18.81
N ILE A 84 -1.63 14.79 19.12
CA ILE A 84 -3.02 14.73 19.62
C ILE A 84 -3.15 15.41 20.99
N ARG A 85 -2.15 15.23 21.88
CA ARG A 85 -2.11 15.89 23.20
C ARG A 85 -1.94 17.39 23.08
N GLU A 86 -1.10 17.85 22.16
CA GLU A 86 -0.88 19.27 21.88
C GLU A 86 -2.16 19.95 21.38
N VAL A 87 -2.89 19.31 20.45
CA VAL A 87 -4.21 19.77 19.97
C VAL A 87 -5.26 19.78 21.09
N LEU A 88 -5.26 18.78 21.97
CA LEU A 88 -6.15 18.73 23.14
C LEU A 88 -5.83 19.84 24.17
N THR A 89 -4.56 20.22 24.33
CA THR A 89 -4.16 21.28 25.26
C THR A 89 -4.27 22.69 24.69
N SER A 90 -4.26 22.86 23.36
CA SER A 90 -4.21 24.17 22.71
C SER A 90 -5.54 24.70 22.20
N GLY A 91 -6.65 23.95 22.25
CA GLY A 91 -7.92 24.50 21.77
C GLY A 91 -9.16 23.64 21.95
N VAL A 92 -9.68 23.55 23.18
CA VAL A 92 -11.14 23.45 23.42
C VAL A 92 -11.53 24.52 24.44
N LEU A 93 -11.53 25.77 23.98
CA LEU A 93 -12.31 26.86 24.58
C LEU A 93 -13.20 27.57 23.56
N ASP A 94 -13.38 27.05 22.35
CA ASP A 94 -14.28 27.68 21.38
C ASP A 94 -15.01 26.65 20.50
N ALA A 95 -15.98 25.96 21.10
CA ALA A 95 -17.07 25.33 20.37
C ALA A 95 -18.38 25.62 21.11
N THR A 96 -18.63 26.91 21.38
CA THR A 96 -19.99 27.40 21.57
C THR A 96 -20.55 27.63 20.18
N ILE A 97 -21.38 26.70 19.69
CA ILE A 97 -22.26 26.93 18.55
C ILE A 97 -23.50 27.63 19.10
N PRO A 98 -23.75 28.93 18.84
CA PRO A 98 -25.01 29.55 19.21
C PRO A 98 -25.99 29.36 18.03
N ILE A 99 -26.76 28.28 18.05
CA ILE A 99 -27.94 28.15 17.18
C ILE A 99 -29.18 28.06 18.08
N VAL A 100 -29.72 29.26 18.34
CA VAL A 100 -31.14 29.62 18.43
C VAL A 100 -32.05 28.70 19.27
N THR A 101 -32.38 29.20 20.46
CA THR A 101 -33.66 28.95 21.13
C THR A 101 -34.76 29.81 20.48
N ALA A 102 -35.82 29.19 19.95
CA ALA A 102 -37.17 29.77 19.94
C ALA A 102 -38.22 28.73 19.50
N GLY A 103 -39.21 28.45 20.37
CA GLY A 103 -40.56 28.08 19.93
C GLY A 103 -41.12 26.72 20.36
N ALA A 104 -41.68 26.68 21.58
CA ALA A 104 -42.95 26.06 22.00
C ALA A 104 -43.32 24.63 21.54
N VAL A 105 -43.63 23.75 22.51
CA VAL A 105 -45.01 23.29 22.79
C VAL A 105 -45.02 22.41 24.04
N ASP A 106 -45.86 22.82 25.00
CA ASP A 106 -46.30 22.12 26.21
C ASP A 106 -46.58 20.63 25.99
N THR A 107 -46.19 19.78 26.95
CA THR A 107 -47.11 18.78 27.53
C THR A 107 -46.71 18.41 28.97
N PRO A 108 -47.66 18.31 29.92
CA PRO A 108 -47.40 18.17 31.37
C PRO A 108 -47.14 16.71 31.81
N PRO A 109 -46.58 16.49 33.01
CA PRO A 109 -46.07 15.18 33.45
C PRO A 109 -47.17 14.25 34.00
N PRO A 110 -47.13 12.92 33.72
CA PRO A 110 -47.88 11.94 34.51
C PRO A 110 -47.12 11.52 35.79
N PRO A 111 -47.85 11.26 36.90
CA PRO A 111 -47.34 11.24 38.27
C PRO A 111 -46.65 9.92 38.68
N VAL A 112 -45.54 10.03 39.43
CA VAL A 112 -45.00 8.93 40.22
C VAL A 112 -45.91 8.73 41.43
N LYS A 113 -46.77 7.71 41.37
CA LYS A 113 -47.48 7.20 42.54
C LYS A 113 -46.48 6.47 43.43
N ALA A 114 -46.20 7.04 44.58
CA ALA A 114 -45.77 6.30 45.75
C ALA A 114 -46.99 5.53 46.28
N GLU A 115 -46.98 4.20 46.18
CA GLU A 115 -47.90 3.36 46.96
C GLU A 115 -47.16 2.14 47.51
N LEU A 116 -47.15 2.11 48.85
CA LEU A 116 -46.90 1.01 49.83
C LEU A 116 -45.45 0.57 50.08
#